data_AF-A0A8C1KEV8-F1
#
_entry.id   AF-A0A8C1KEV8-F1
#
_cell.length_a   1.000
_cell.length_b   1.000
_cell.length_c   1.000
_cell.angle_alpha   90.00
_cell.angle_beta   90.00
_cell.angle_gamma   90.00
#
_symmetry.space_group_name_H-M   'P 1'
#
loop_
_entity.id
_entity.type
_entity.pdbx_description
1 polymer ?
#
loop_
_entity_poly.entity_id
_entity_poly.type
_entity_poly.pdbx_seq_one_letter_code
_entity_poly.pdbx_strand_id
1 'polypeptide(L)'
;MNFFFFICAVQHAFSFSKSLFYFHNCGICFPHAKPLFSVLQRAALHPPLRRAAEMRHKTPASAIRSSSSSMATSAECVEELIRPFRESLKAQGFEIYPFKVGWYNAVVSRAHHLSPPADTLALVLVSTPSMFERCFLPFLQSQRCAAVRDPIDQCTAHTVSSSVSLCFPNQSVDVSYDYEMLPSRRPKFLAQTAAHVSGAAYYYQKSDILSPPWGDKKMFGVCIHPRLGGWFAIRALLLFKDVQVGDELQQKDPPDCVCSQEDRIELLERFNFRWQDWSYRDIVPTEESYSPQQREYFLTAPGQRGALLRQWGYLTDADTEKQSSTNKRFTKDVPC
;
A
#
# COMPACT_ATOMS: atom_id res chain seq x y z
N MET A 1 -0.30 6.19 24.61
CA MET A 1 -1.32 7.15 24.15
C MET A 1 -0.78 7.83 22.89
N ASN A 2 -1.56 7.96 21.82
CA ASN A 2 -1.21 8.35 20.44
C ASN A 2 -0.64 7.26 19.49
N PHE A 3 -1.19 6.03 19.56
CA PHE A 3 -0.81 4.92 18.67
C PHE A 3 -1.61 4.84 17.35
N PHE A 4 -2.66 5.65 17.19
CA PHE A 4 -3.59 5.55 16.05
C PHE A 4 -3.20 6.40 14.84
N PHE A 5 -2.36 7.44 14.98
CA PHE A 5 -1.80 8.17 13.84
C PHE A 5 -0.67 7.44 13.12
N PHE A 6 -0.05 6.50 13.84
CA PHE A 6 0.95 5.61 13.29
C PHE A 6 0.37 4.69 12.22
N ILE A 7 -0.96 4.61 12.07
CA ILE A 7 -1.62 3.68 11.15
C ILE A 7 -1.58 4.22 9.70
N CYS A 8 -2.01 5.45 9.39
CA CYS A 8 -1.94 5.93 7.99
C CYS A 8 -0.54 6.34 7.50
N ALA A 9 0.41 6.63 8.39
CA ALA A 9 1.79 6.94 8.00
C ALA A 9 2.74 5.75 8.18
N VAL A 10 2.43 4.80 9.07
CA VAL A 10 3.36 3.73 9.49
C VAL A 10 2.64 2.39 9.69
N GLN A 11 1.71 2.03 8.80
CA GLN A 11 1.03 0.72 8.87
C GLN A 11 1.90 -0.50 8.57
N HIS A 12 3.19 -0.31 8.30
CA HIS A 12 4.15 -1.39 8.04
C HIS A 12 4.96 -1.81 9.27
N ALA A 13 4.62 -1.28 10.45
CA ALA A 13 5.54 -1.28 11.58
C ALA A 13 5.15 -2.04 12.84
N PHE A 14 3.86 -2.30 13.07
CA PHE A 14 3.38 -2.97 14.27
C PHE A 14 2.78 -4.34 13.96
N SER A 15 3.66 -5.27 13.61
CA SER A 15 3.55 -6.68 14.00
C SER A 15 4.90 -7.05 14.61
N PHE A 16 4.90 -7.75 15.74
CA PHE A 16 6.04 -8.01 16.66
C PHE A 16 6.41 -6.88 17.63
N SER A 17 5.58 -6.67 18.66
CA SER A 17 6.09 -6.39 20.01
C SER A 17 4.99 -6.60 21.07
N LYS A 18 4.52 -7.83 21.22
CA LYS A 18 3.86 -8.33 22.45
C LYS A 18 4.08 -9.85 22.59
N SER A 19 5.35 -10.26 22.71
CA SER A 19 5.73 -11.61 23.17
C SER A 19 7.00 -11.64 24.03
N LEU A 20 7.42 -10.51 24.62
CA LEU A 20 8.44 -10.50 25.67
C LEU A 20 7.91 -9.77 26.90
N PHE A 21 6.87 -10.33 27.50
CA PHE A 21 6.57 -10.18 28.92
C PHE A 21 5.88 -11.47 29.31
N TYR A 22 6.68 -12.45 29.69
CA TYR A 22 6.39 -13.67 30.45
C TYR A 22 7.46 -14.70 30.06
N PHE A 23 8.50 -14.79 30.89
CA PHE A 23 9.36 -15.95 31.17
C PHE A 23 10.71 -15.43 31.70
N HIS A 24 10.71 -15.09 32.99
CA HIS A 24 11.92 -15.04 33.80
C HIS A 24 11.63 -15.81 35.08
N ASN A 25 11.93 -17.11 35.06
CA ASN A 25 12.33 -17.91 36.21
C ASN A 25 12.58 -19.35 35.75
N CYS A 26 13.83 -19.63 35.40
CA CYS A 26 14.54 -20.85 35.77
C CYS A 26 15.97 -20.73 35.23
N GLY A 27 16.90 -20.44 36.14
CA GLY A 27 18.33 -20.58 35.87
C GLY A 27 18.72 -22.05 35.83
N ILE A 28 19.70 -22.35 34.98
CA ILE A 28 20.77 -23.37 35.14
C ILE A 28 21.83 -23.03 34.08
N CYS A 29 23.10 -23.17 34.48
CA CYS A 29 24.29 -22.62 33.81
C CYS A 29 25.06 -23.61 32.90
N PHE A 30 25.81 -23.02 31.94
CA PHE A 30 27.11 -23.42 31.34
C PHE A 30 27.23 -24.65 30.38
N PRO A 31 28.32 -24.79 29.56
CA PRO A 31 29.09 -23.79 28.79
C PRO A 31 29.53 -24.25 27.35
N HIS A 32 30.03 -23.27 26.56
CA HIS A 32 31.10 -23.32 25.53
C HIS A 32 31.16 -24.37 24.40
N ALA A 33 31.16 -23.87 23.14
CA ALA A 33 32.13 -24.27 22.11
C ALA A 33 32.31 -23.16 21.03
N LYS A 34 33.56 -22.92 20.64
CA LYS A 34 34.05 -21.93 19.66
C LYS A 34 34.05 -22.51 18.22
N PRO A 35 34.20 -21.66 17.17
CA PRO A 35 33.94 -22.00 15.77
C PRO A 35 35.18 -22.50 15.02
N LEU A 36 34.99 -23.19 13.90
CA LEU A 36 36.06 -23.56 12.96
C LEU A 36 35.80 -23.01 11.55
N PHE A 37 36.92 -22.66 10.92
CA PHE A 37 37.12 -21.82 9.75
C PHE A 37 37.13 -22.60 8.41
N SER A 38 36.89 -21.82 7.34
CA SER A 38 37.54 -21.86 6.01
C SER A 38 37.12 -22.94 4.99
N VAL A 39 36.60 -22.51 3.82
CA VAL A 39 37.27 -22.21 2.53
C VAL A 39 37.52 -23.48 1.71
N LEU A 40 36.92 -23.53 0.51
CA LEU A 40 37.59 -23.97 -0.72
C LEU A 40 36.83 -23.45 -1.95
N GLN A 41 37.62 -23.11 -2.97
CA GLN A 41 37.33 -22.29 -4.14
C GLN A 41 37.63 -23.10 -5.41
N ARG A 42 37.09 -22.64 -6.56
CA ARG A 42 37.47 -22.90 -7.99
C ARG A 42 36.74 -24.05 -8.69
N ALA A 43 35.93 -23.78 -9.73
CA ALA A 43 36.24 -23.44 -11.15
C ALA A 43 36.21 -24.72 -12.03
N ALA A 44 35.85 -24.82 -13.30
CA ALA A 44 35.21 -23.99 -14.34
C ALA A 44 34.96 -24.94 -15.57
N LEU A 45 34.33 -24.42 -16.64
CA LEU A 45 34.41 -24.83 -18.08
C LEU A 45 33.46 -25.92 -18.65
N HIS A 46 32.31 -25.47 -19.20
CA HIS A 46 31.81 -25.47 -20.61
C HIS A 46 32.21 -26.52 -21.70
N PRO A 47 31.43 -26.65 -22.83
CA PRO A 47 30.85 -27.87 -23.47
C PRO A 47 31.48 -28.14 -24.89
N PRO A 48 30.82 -28.58 -26.01
CA PRO A 48 29.49 -29.21 -26.31
C PRO A 48 29.53 -30.37 -27.35
N LEU A 49 28.37 -31.01 -27.67
CA LEU A 49 28.17 -31.73 -28.94
C LEU A 49 26.71 -31.70 -29.44
N ARG A 50 26.56 -31.47 -30.76
CA ARG A 50 25.33 -31.41 -31.59
C ARG A 50 24.91 -32.79 -32.12
N ARG A 51 23.61 -33.03 -32.38
CA ARG A 51 23.00 -33.24 -33.73
C ARG A 51 21.62 -33.94 -33.72
N ALA A 52 20.77 -33.41 -34.63
CA ALA A 52 19.78 -34.04 -35.52
C ALA A 52 18.51 -34.67 -34.89
N ALA A 53 17.29 -34.17 -35.14
CA ALA A 53 16.51 -34.08 -36.39
C ALA A 53 15.91 -35.43 -36.83
N GLU A 54 14.60 -35.61 -36.57
CA GLU A 54 13.76 -36.52 -37.34
C GLU A 54 12.32 -36.00 -37.40
N MET A 55 11.86 -35.74 -38.62
CA MET A 55 10.48 -35.42 -38.98
C MET A 55 9.70 -36.71 -39.23
N ARG A 56 8.49 -36.84 -38.69
CA ARG A 56 7.44 -37.70 -39.27
C ARG A 56 6.08 -37.00 -39.21
N HIS A 57 5.51 -36.81 -40.40
CA HIS A 57 4.13 -36.40 -40.64
C HIS A 57 3.13 -37.48 -40.20
N LYS A 58 2.07 -37.08 -39.48
CA LYS A 58 0.73 -37.67 -39.55
C LYS A 58 -0.33 -36.58 -39.26
N THR A 59 -1.27 -36.42 -40.18
CA THR A 59 -2.42 -35.50 -40.16
C THR A 59 -3.69 -36.23 -39.68
N PRO A 60 -4.86 -35.57 -39.52
CA PRO A 60 -5.38 -35.03 -38.27
C PRO A 60 -6.57 -35.82 -37.72
N ALA A 61 -6.82 -35.72 -36.41
CA ALA A 61 -8.10 -36.09 -35.82
C ALA A 61 -8.64 -34.91 -35.02
N SER A 62 -9.86 -34.50 -35.38
CA SER A 62 -10.64 -33.43 -34.76
C SER A 62 -10.84 -33.69 -33.26
N ALA A 63 -10.37 -32.76 -32.44
CA ALA A 63 -10.87 -32.60 -31.08
C ALA A 63 -11.18 -31.11 -30.89
N ILE A 64 -12.47 -30.81 -30.86
CA ILE A 64 -13.00 -29.53 -30.40
C ILE A 64 -12.61 -29.41 -28.92
N ARG A 65 -11.51 -28.71 -28.66
CA ARG A 65 -11.21 -28.17 -27.32
C ARG A 65 -11.67 -26.74 -27.33
N SER A 66 -12.70 -26.47 -26.52
CA SER A 66 -13.07 -25.13 -26.09
C SER A 66 -11.88 -24.49 -25.38
N SER A 67 -11.04 -23.80 -26.13
CA SER A 67 -10.06 -22.88 -25.58
C SER A 67 -10.81 -21.63 -25.12
N SER A 68 -11.04 -21.47 -23.82
CA SER A 68 -11.21 -20.12 -23.28
C SER A 68 -9.83 -19.46 -23.39
N SER A 69 -9.57 -18.79 -24.52
CA SER A 69 -8.41 -17.91 -24.59
C SER A 69 -8.67 -16.77 -23.61
N SER A 70 -7.97 -16.80 -22.47
CA SER A 70 -7.63 -15.58 -21.77
C SER A 70 -6.87 -14.74 -22.80
N MET A 71 -7.57 -13.80 -23.45
CA MET A 71 -6.92 -12.83 -24.31
C MET A 71 -6.09 -11.96 -23.38
N ALA A 72 -4.77 -12.03 -23.53
CA ALA A 72 -3.85 -11.08 -22.92
C ALA A 72 -4.22 -9.68 -23.44
N THR A 73 -4.54 -8.78 -22.51
CA THR A 73 -5.03 -7.45 -22.81
C THR A 73 -3.85 -6.52 -23.10
N SER A 74 -3.66 -6.11 -24.37
CA SER A 74 -2.56 -5.22 -24.79
C SER A 74 -2.46 -3.92 -23.95
N ALA A 75 -1.31 -3.25 -23.93
CA ALA A 75 -1.09 -2.10 -23.03
C ALA A 75 -1.94 -0.89 -23.40
N GLU A 76 -2.20 -0.72 -24.70
CA GLU A 76 -3.20 0.21 -25.19
C GLU A 76 -4.58 -0.15 -24.62
N CYS A 77 -4.92 -1.44 -24.56
CA CYS A 77 -6.16 -1.91 -23.97
C CYS A 77 -6.19 -1.75 -22.43
N VAL A 78 -5.05 -1.83 -21.73
CA VAL A 78 -4.97 -1.52 -20.28
C VAL A 78 -5.24 -0.05 -20.03
N GLU A 79 -4.58 0.86 -20.76
CA GLU A 79 -4.82 2.29 -20.58
C GLU A 79 -6.24 2.67 -21.02
N GLU A 80 -6.76 2.11 -22.12
CA GLU A 80 -8.16 2.29 -22.52
C GLU A 80 -9.14 1.81 -21.46
N LEU A 81 -8.88 0.65 -20.84
CA LEU A 81 -9.68 0.09 -19.75
C LEU A 81 -9.72 1.04 -18.54
N ILE A 82 -8.56 1.54 -18.10
CA ILE A 82 -8.47 2.30 -16.85
C ILE A 82 -8.65 3.80 -17.02
N ARG A 83 -8.59 4.35 -18.25
CA ARG A 83 -8.67 5.80 -18.51
C ARG A 83 -9.94 6.45 -17.94
N PRO A 84 -11.17 5.91 -18.11
CA PRO A 84 -12.37 6.51 -17.52
C PRO A 84 -12.27 6.59 -15.99
N PHE A 85 -11.73 5.56 -15.36
CA PHE A 85 -11.51 5.49 -13.92
C PHE A 85 -10.43 6.47 -13.46
N ARG A 86 -9.32 6.57 -14.21
CA ARG A 86 -8.23 7.52 -13.99
C ARG A 86 -8.75 8.96 -13.97
N GLU A 87 -9.50 9.36 -14.99
CA GLU A 87 -9.99 10.74 -15.11
C GLU A 87 -11.03 11.06 -14.02
N SER A 88 -11.94 10.13 -13.72
CA SER A 88 -12.92 10.28 -12.63
C SER A 88 -12.24 10.50 -11.27
N LEU A 89 -11.21 9.72 -10.97
CA LEU A 89 -10.47 9.81 -9.70
C LEU A 89 -9.54 11.02 -9.64
N LYS A 90 -8.91 11.39 -10.76
CA LYS A 90 -8.07 12.58 -10.88
C LYS A 90 -8.82 13.86 -10.60
N ALA A 91 -10.06 13.98 -11.09
CA ALA A 91 -10.94 15.11 -10.78
C ALA A 91 -11.19 15.26 -9.27
N GLN A 92 -11.13 14.15 -8.53
CA GLN A 92 -11.34 14.07 -7.08
C GLN A 92 -10.04 14.09 -6.26
N GLY A 93 -8.89 14.35 -6.88
CA GLY A 93 -7.60 14.45 -6.19
C GLY A 93 -6.91 13.11 -5.91
N PHE A 94 -7.18 12.09 -6.73
CA PHE A 94 -6.47 10.81 -6.64
C PHE A 94 -5.64 10.53 -7.89
N GLU A 95 -4.60 9.73 -7.76
CA GLU A 95 -3.83 9.18 -8.87
C GLU A 95 -3.82 7.65 -8.77
N ILE A 96 -3.79 6.97 -9.92
CA ILE A 96 -3.73 5.50 -10.01
C ILE A 96 -2.52 5.05 -10.81
N TYR A 97 -1.89 3.98 -10.36
CA TYR A 97 -0.69 3.43 -10.99
C TYR A 97 -0.86 1.93 -11.23
N PRO A 98 -0.86 1.47 -12.49
CA PRO A 98 -1.01 0.06 -12.83
C PRO A 98 0.29 -0.71 -12.59
N PHE A 99 0.14 -1.97 -12.17
CA PHE A 99 1.25 -2.90 -12.05
C PHE A 99 0.77 -4.36 -12.15
N LYS A 100 1.69 -5.28 -12.39
CA LYS A 100 1.42 -6.73 -12.33
C LYS A 100 1.57 -7.25 -10.91
N VAL A 101 0.65 -8.12 -10.47
CA VAL A 101 0.76 -8.81 -9.16
C VAL A 101 2.11 -9.51 -8.98
N GLY A 102 2.68 -10.06 -10.06
CA GLY A 102 3.99 -10.70 -10.07
C GLY A 102 5.13 -9.78 -9.62
N TRP A 103 5.11 -8.50 -9.99
CA TRP A 103 6.14 -7.52 -9.59
C TRP A 103 6.13 -7.27 -8.09
N TYR A 104 4.95 -7.15 -7.50
CA TYR A 104 4.79 -7.03 -6.06
C TYR A 104 5.22 -8.31 -5.34
N ASN A 105 4.75 -9.47 -5.82
CA ASN A 105 5.08 -10.76 -5.19
C ASN A 105 6.59 -11.08 -5.26
N ALA A 106 7.31 -10.59 -6.27
CA ALA A 106 8.75 -10.82 -6.43
C ALA A 106 9.60 -10.14 -5.34
N VAL A 107 9.11 -9.07 -4.70
CA VAL A 107 9.88 -8.26 -3.74
C VAL A 107 9.39 -8.37 -2.30
N VAL A 108 8.30 -9.11 -2.05
CA VAL A 108 7.76 -9.34 -0.70
C VAL A 108 7.98 -10.77 -0.26
N SER A 109 7.93 -11.03 1.05
CA SER A 109 7.99 -12.41 1.54
C SER A 109 6.72 -13.18 1.17
N ARG A 110 6.83 -14.51 1.05
CA ARG A 110 5.71 -15.42 0.75
C ARG A 110 4.46 -15.16 1.60
N ALA A 111 4.67 -14.76 2.85
CA ALA A 111 3.60 -14.48 3.79
C ALA A 111 2.73 -13.27 3.35
N HIS A 112 3.25 -12.36 2.53
CA HIS A 112 2.60 -11.15 2.03
C HIS A 112 2.23 -11.24 0.55
N HIS A 113 2.40 -12.40 -0.09
CA HIS A 113 2.00 -12.58 -1.49
C HIS A 113 0.50 -12.32 -1.64
N LEU A 114 0.15 -11.64 -2.73
CA LEU A 114 -1.21 -11.57 -3.23
C LEU A 114 -1.54 -12.91 -3.90
N SER A 115 -2.74 -13.42 -3.68
CA SER A 115 -3.20 -14.71 -4.19
C SER A 115 -3.40 -14.82 -5.71
N PRO A 116 -3.79 -13.77 -6.46
CA PRO A 116 -4.02 -13.88 -7.91
C PRO A 116 -2.77 -14.27 -8.71
N PRO A 117 -2.94 -14.74 -9.97
CA PRO A 117 -1.83 -15.01 -10.90
C PRO A 117 -0.89 -13.81 -11.11
N ALA A 118 0.37 -14.09 -11.47
CA ALA A 118 1.41 -13.06 -11.61
C ALA A 118 1.05 -11.97 -12.64
N ASP A 119 0.38 -12.34 -13.73
CA ASP A 119 -0.03 -11.41 -14.80
C ASP A 119 -1.36 -10.71 -14.53
N THR A 120 -1.93 -10.85 -13.32
CA THR A 120 -3.16 -10.13 -12.95
C THR A 120 -2.89 -8.63 -12.86
N LEU A 121 -3.76 -7.83 -13.48
CA LEU A 121 -3.73 -6.37 -13.37
C LEU A 121 -4.08 -5.93 -11.95
N ALA A 122 -3.20 -5.10 -11.38
CA ALA A 122 -3.42 -4.40 -10.13
C ALA A 122 -3.29 -2.90 -10.33
N LEU A 123 -4.04 -2.11 -9.56
CA LEU A 123 -3.88 -0.66 -9.47
C LEU A 123 -3.61 -0.28 -8.02
N VAL A 124 -2.58 0.52 -7.78
CA VAL A 124 -2.45 1.24 -6.50
C VAL A 124 -3.05 2.63 -6.65
N LEU A 125 -3.84 3.03 -5.65
CA LEU A 125 -4.48 4.32 -5.55
C LEU A 125 -3.75 5.18 -4.52
N VAL A 126 -3.41 6.41 -4.90
CA VAL A 126 -2.88 7.43 -3.99
C VAL A 126 -3.78 8.65 -3.96
N SER A 127 -3.93 9.28 -2.80
CA SER A 127 -4.57 10.59 -2.67
C SER A 127 -3.52 11.70 -2.67
N THR A 128 -3.73 12.72 -3.49
CA THR A 128 -2.94 13.96 -3.48
C THR A 128 -3.48 14.93 -2.42
N PRO A 129 -2.81 16.07 -2.15
CA PRO A 129 -3.34 17.10 -1.23
C PRO A 129 -4.77 17.52 -1.60
N SER A 130 -4.99 17.85 -2.88
CA SER A 130 -6.29 18.23 -3.45
C SER A 130 -7.46 17.27 -3.14
N MET A 131 -7.20 16.00 -2.79
CA MET A 131 -8.27 15.07 -2.39
C MET A 131 -9.10 15.61 -1.22
N PHE A 132 -8.47 16.33 -0.31
CA PHE A 132 -9.13 16.83 0.88
C PHE A 132 -10.23 17.84 0.52
N GLU A 133 -9.90 18.87 -0.26
CA GLU A 133 -10.85 19.89 -0.66
C GLU A 133 -11.80 19.41 -1.76
N ARG A 134 -11.33 18.61 -2.72
CA ARG A 134 -12.14 18.19 -3.89
C ARG A 134 -13.04 16.99 -3.64
N CYS A 135 -12.72 16.16 -2.65
CA CYS A 135 -13.47 14.93 -2.38
C CYS A 135 -13.96 14.86 -0.94
N PHE A 136 -13.06 15.06 0.03
CA PHE A 136 -13.40 14.85 1.44
C PHE A 136 -14.35 15.90 2.01
N LEU A 137 -14.10 17.20 1.80
CA LEU A 137 -15.01 18.25 2.29
C LEU A 137 -16.42 18.15 1.66
N PRO A 138 -16.58 17.94 0.33
CA PRO A 138 -17.90 17.67 -0.25
C PRO A 138 -18.57 16.41 0.31
N PHE A 139 -17.81 15.35 0.56
CA PHE A 139 -18.33 14.14 1.19
C PHE A 139 -18.93 14.43 2.57
N LEU A 140 -18.23 15.23 3.39
CA LEU A 140 -18.74 15.65 4.70
C LEU A 140 -20.03 16.46 4.59
N GLN A 141 -20.11 17.40 3.63
CA GLN A 141 -21.32 18.20 3.38
C GLN A 141 -22.53 17.34 2.99
N SER A 142 -22.29 16.24 2.30
CA SER A 142 -23.35 15.30 1.92
C SER A 142 -23.90 14.44 3.07
N GLN A 143 -23.38 14.62 4.30
CA GLN A 143 -23.76 13.90 5.53
C GLN A 143 -23.69 12.37 5.39
N ARG A 144 -22.79 11.87 4.53
CA ARG A 144 -22.58 10.43 4.29
C ARG A 144 -21.64 9.78 5.33
N CYS A 145 -21.26 10.51 6.39
CA CYS A 145 -20.33 10.01 7.40
C CYS A 145 -21.07 9.24 8.50
N ALA A 146 -20.83 7.93 8.59
CA ALA A 146 -21.26 7.13 9.73
C ALA A 146 -20.36 7.39 10.96
N ALA A 147 -20.94 7.22 12.14
CA ALA A 147 -20.30 7.46 13.43
C ALA A 147 -19.13 6.50 13.78
N VAL A 148 -19.08 5.33 13.15
CA VAL A 148 -18.30 4.18 13.64
C VAL A 148 -16.87 4.13 13.07
N ARG A 149 -16.63 4.79 11.94
CA ARG A 149 -15.37 4.70 11.20
C ARG A 149 -14.75 6.08 11.01
N ASP A 150 -13.47 6.11 10.70
CA ASP A 150 -12.80 7.36 10.39
C ASP A 150 -13.45 8.03 9.15
N PRO A 151 -13.76 9.33 9.20
CA PRO A 151 -14.42 10.00 8.08
C PRO A 151 -13.63 9.93 6.77
N ILE A 152 -12.29 9.99 6.80
CA ILE A 152 -11.49 9.96 5.57
C ILE A 152 -11.52 8.57 4.91
N ASP A 153 -11.55 7.52 5.72
CA ASP A 153 -11.64 6.13 5.27
C ASP A 153 -13.01 5.88 4.61
N GLN A 154 -14.08 6.44 5.19
CA GLN A 154 -15.42 6.35 4.63
C GLN A 154 -15.56 7.11 3.31
N CYS A 155 -15.02 8.32 3.24
CA CYS A 155 -14.97 9.08 2.00
C CYS A 155 -14.24 8.29 0.91
N THR A 156 -13.03 7.80 1.22
CA THR A 156 -12.22 7.02 0.29
C THR A 156 -12.96 5.77 -0.19
N ALA A 157 -13.53 4.99 0.73
CA ALA A 157 -14.24 3.76 0.39
C ALA A 157 -15.50 4.03 -0.44
N HIS A 158 -16.24 5.11 -0.13
CA HIS A 158 -17.40 5.51 -0.91
C HIS A 158 -16.99 5.91 -2.33
N THR A 159 -16.02 6.80 -2.46
CA THR A 159 -15.53 7.30 -3.76
C THR A 159 -14.99 6.18 -4.64
N VAL A 160 -14.18 5.28 -4.08
CA VAL A 160 -13.61 4.15 -4.82
C VAL A 160 -14.72 3.17 -5.23
N SER A 161 -15.62 2.80 -4.32
CA SER A 161 -16.72 1.87 -4.63
C SER A 161 -17.65 2.41 -5.71
N SER A 162 -18.03 3.69 -5.62
CA SER A 162 -18.86 4.35 -6.64
C SER A 162 -18.15 4.42 -7.99
N SER A 163 -16.85 4.76 -8.00
CA SER A 163 -16.07 4.85 -9.24
C SER A 163 -15.85 3.47 -9.88
N VAL A 164 -15.60 2.43 -9.08
CA VAL A 164 -15.49 1.05 -9.58
C VAL A 164 -16.81 0.58 -10.18
N SER A 165 -17.93 0.82 -9.48
CA SER A 165 -19.25 0.43 -9.96
C SER A 165 -19.62 1.12 -11.28
N LEU A 166 -19.20 2.38 -11.46
CA LEU A 166 -19.47 3.16 -12.66
C LEU A 166 -18.56 2.78 -13.83
N CYS A 167 -17.26 2.64 -13.59
CA CYS A 167 -16.26 2.44 -14.64
C CYS A 167 -16.07 0.96 -15.02
N PHE A 168 -16.38 0.05 -14.10
CA PHE A 168 -16.12 -1.39 -14.26
C PHE A 168 -17.33 -2.26 -13.94
N PRO A 169 -18.53 -1.99 -14.49
CA PRO A 169 -19.77 -2.69 -14.12
C PRO A 169 -19.75 -4.20 -14.41
N ASN A 170 -18.90 -4.63 -15.35
CA ASN A 170 -18.79 -6.02 -15.79
C ASN A 170 -17.48 -6.71 -15.37
N GLN A 171 -16.67 -6.08 -14.51
CA GLN A 171 -15.39 -6.64 -14.07
C GLN A 171 -15.43 -7.01 -12.60
N SER A 172 -14.79 -8.13 -12.24
CA SER A 172 -14.59 -8.48 -10.83
C SER A 172 -13.37 -7.75 -10.27
N VAL A 173 -13.62 -6.69 -9.50
CA VAL A 173 -12.58 -5.86 -8.87
C VAL A 173 -12.62 -6.03 -7.36
N ASP A 174 -11.55 -6.58 -6.79
CA ASP A 174 -11.35 -6.63 -5.35
C ASP A 174 -10.60 -5.39 -4.88
N VAL A 175 -11.17 -4.68 -3.89
CA VAL A 175 -10.55 -3.49 -3.30
C VAL A 175 -10.09 -3.82 -1.88
N SER A 176 -8.82 -3.55 -1.59
CA SER A 176 -8.24 -3.57 -0.24
C SER A 176 -7.73 -2.19 0.12
N TYR A 177 -8.12 -1.67 1.28
CA TYR A 177 -7.68 -0.34 1.73
C TYR A 177 -6.43 -0.43 2.61
N ASP A 178 -5.64 0.64 2.63
CA ASP A 178 -4.38 0.73 3.39
C ASP A 178 -4.59 0.42 4.88
N TYR A 179 -5.74 0.81 5.42
CA TYR A 179 -6.08 0.58 6.82
C TYR A 179 -6.46 -0.87 7.17
N GLU A 180 -6.70 -1.75 6.17
CA GLU A 180 -7.25 -3.08 6.41
C GLU A 180 -6.19 -4.09 6.87
N MET A 181 -6.54 -4.80 7.94
CA MET A 181 -5.73 -5.88 8.50
C MET A 181 -6.46 -7.22 8.37
N LEU A 182 -5.68 -8.28 8.14
CA LEU A 182 -6.09 -9.66 8.32
C LEU A 182 -6.35 -9.94 9.82
N PRO A 183 -7.09 -11.02 10.16
CA PRO A 183 -7.28 -11.45 11.55
C PRO A 183 -5.96 -11.63 12.33
N SER A 184 -4.88 -11.98 11.63
CA SER A 184 -3.52 -12.08 12.16
C SER A 184 -2.85 -10.74 12.49
N ARG A 185 -3.57 -9.61 12.40
CA ARG A 185 -3.06 -8.23 12.55
C ARG A 185 -2.01 -7.82 11.52
N ARG A 186 -1.90 -8.58 10.44
CA ARG A 186 -1.02 -8.24 9.31
C ARG A 186 -1.79 -7.40 8.30
N PRO A 187 -1.18 -6.41 7.66
CA PRO A 187 -1.86 -5.64 6.62
C PRO A 187 -2.26 -6.58 5.46
N LYS A 188 -3.40 -6.32 4.82
CA LYS A 188 -3.84 -7.11 3.66
C LYS A 188 -2.87 -7.01 2.49
N PHE A 189 -2.20 -5.88 2.33
CA PHE A 189 -1.12 -5.67 1.37
C PHE A 189 -0.11 -4.65 1.91
N LEU A 190 1.12 -4.71 1.39
CA LEU A 190 2.19 -3.78 1.74
C LEU A 190 2.11 -2.53 0.86
N ALA A 191 1.34 -1.53 1.32
CA ALA A 191 1.08 -0.27 0.60
C ALA A 191 2.31 0.40 -0.04
N GLN A 192 3.36 0.66 0.75
CA GLN A 192 4.59 1.32 0.25
C GLN A 192 5.30 0.50 -0.84
N THR A 193 5.30 -0.83 -0.71
CA THR A 193 5.82 -1.72 -1.75
C THR A 193 4.99 -1.67 -3.03
N ALA A 194 3.65 -1.65 -2.92
CA ALA A 194 2.77 -1.50 -4.08
C ALA A 194 2.99 -0.16 -4.81
N ALA A 195 3.19 0.93 -4.08
CA ALA A 195 3.55 2.23 -4.65
C ALA A 195 4.92 2.23 -5.33
N HIS A 196 5.90 1.51 -4.78
CA HIS A 196 7.23 1.38 -5.38
C HIS A 196 7.17 0.59 -6.70
N VAL A 197 6.65 -0.63 -6.68
CA VAL A 197 6.70 -1.52 -7.87
C VAL A 197 5.83 -1.05 -9.04
N SER A 198 4.86 -0.16 -8.77
CA SER A 198 4.03 0.49 -9.80
C SER A 198 4.67 1.75 -10.39
N GLY A 199 5.82 2.17 -9.88
CA GLY A 199 6.50 3.39 -10.31
C GLY A 199 5.92 4.68 -9.74
N ALA A 200 4.97 4.61 -8.80
CA ALA A 200 4.29 5.78 -8.26
C ALA A 200 5.20 6.64 -7.36
N ALA A 201 5.92 5.99 -6.44
CA ALA A 201 6.76 6.68 -5.47
C ALA A 201 7.89 5.76 -5.00
N TYR A 202 9.11 6.28 -4.95
CA TYR A 202 10.25 5.50 -4.50
C TYR A 202 10.14 5.27 -2.99
N TYR A 203 10.19 3.99 -2.59
CA TYR A 203 10.17 3.55 -1.19
C TYR A 203 11.58 3.48 -0.61
N TYR A 204 11.99 4.51 0.12
CA TYR A 204 13.30 4.59 0.77
C TYR A 204 13.29 3.81 2.08
N GLN A 205 14.28 2.93 2.23
CA GLN A 205 14.44 2.02 3.35
C GLN A 205 15.85 2.12 3.91
N LYS A 206 16.05 1.59 5.12
CA LYS A 206 17.37 1.47 5.74
C LYS A 206 18.39 0.74 4.86
N SER A 207 17.94 -0.19 4.02
CA SER A 207 18.78 -0.93 3.06
C SER A 207 19.31 -0.09 1.90
N ASP A 208 18.73 1.09 1.65
CA ASP A 208 19.16 2.00 0.57
C ASP A 208 20.31 2.93 1.00
N ILE A 209 20.77 2.79 2.24
CA ILE A 209 21.85 3.57 2.84
C ILE A 209 23.05 2.66 3.09
N LEU A 210 24.20 3.08 2.57
CA LEU A 210 25.48 2.45 2.83
C LEU A 210 25.90 2.76 4.26
N SER A 211 26.17 1.72 5.06
CA SER A 211 26.60 1.85 6.46
C SER A 211 25.67 2.76 7.30
N PRO A 212 24.39 2.36 7.49
CA PRO A 212 23.39 3.21 8.15
C PRO A 212 23.79 3.56 9.59
N PRO A 213 23.69 4.84 10.00
CA PRO A 213 24.26 5.34 11.26
C PRO A 213 23.51 4.85 12.50
N TRP A 214 22.36 4.20 12.33
CA TRP A 214 21.46 3.83 13.44
C TRP A 214 21.72 2.45 14.05
N GLY A 215 22.77 1.73 13.63
CA GLY A 215 23.10 0.39 14.16
C GLY A 215 21.93 -0.58 14.02
N ASP A 216 21.54 -1.26 15.09
CA ASP A 216 20.40 -2.21 15.11
C ASP A 216 19.03 -1.56 15.29
N LYS A 217 18.97 -0.22 15.44
CA LYS A 217 17.69 0.49 15.60
C LYS A 217 16.78 0.21 14.40
N LYS A 218 15.52 -0.11 14.71
CA LYS A 218 14.47 -0.27 13.71
C LYS A 218 14.14 1.09 13.10
N MET A 219 14.29 1.19 11.79
CA MET A 219 13.95 2.38 11.01
C MET A 219 12.89 1.98 9.99
N PHE A 220 11.74 2.65 10.02
CA PHE A 220 10.68 2.45 9.05
C PHE A 220 10.99 3.23 7.79
N GLY A 221 10.75 2.59 6.65
CA GLY A 221 10.89 3.25 5.36
C GLY A 221 9.74 4.21 5.08
N VAL A 222 9.92 5.04 4.06
CA VAL A 222 8.92 6.02 3.61
C VAL A 222 8.96 6.17 2.09
N CYS A 223 7.78 6.30 1.47
CA CYS A 223 7.70 6.62 0.05
C CYS A 223 7.76 8.13 -0.18
N ILE A 224 8.50 8.57 -1.19
CA ILE A 224 8.50 9.96 -1.66
C ILE A 224 8.05 9.99 -3.12
N HIS A 225 7.01 10.76 -3.37
CA HIS A 225 6.43 10.98 -4.68
C HIS A 225 7.23 12.07 -5.40
N PRO A 226 7.60 11.89 -6.69
CA PRO A 226 8.49 12.82 -7.40
C PRO A 226 7.94 14.24 -7.53
N ARG A 227 6.61 14.41 -7.52
CA ARG A 227 5.94 15.72 -7.64
C ARG A 227 5.39 16.27 -6.33
N LEU A 228 5.11 15.39 -5.37
CA LEU A 228 4.37 15.74 -4.14
C LEU A 228 5.23 15.58 -2.88
N GLY A 229 6.47 15.12 -3.02
CA GLY A 229 7.30 14.74 -1.89
C GLY A 229 6.58 13.70 -1.02
N GLY A 230 6.48 13.95 0.27
CA GLY A 230 5.67 13.16 1.19
C GLY A 230 4.22 13.63 1.34
N TRP A 231 3.75 14.66 0.60
CA TRP A 231 2.38 15.20 0.70
C TRP A 231 1.35 14.38 -0.06
N PHE A 232 1.32 13.07 0.18
CA PHE A 232 0.33 12.16 -0.36
C PHE A 232 0.08 11.02 0.62
N ALA A 233 -0.88 10.16 0.30
CA ALA A 233 -1.09 8.91 1.01
C ALA A 233 -1.51 7.81 0.05
N ILE A 234 -1.07 6.59 0.31
CA ILE A 234 -1.50 5.39 -0.41
C ILE A 234 -2.80 4.92 0.23
N ARG A 235 -3.84 4.69 -0.56
CA ARG A 235 -5.23 4.52 -0.07
C ARG A 235 -5.81 3.15 -0.33
N ALA A 236 -5.53 2.57 -1.50
CA ALA A 236 -6.10 1.30 -1.86
C ALA A 236 -5.25 0.54 -2.86
N LEU A 237 -5.46 -0.77 -2.87
CA LEU A 237 -5.05 -1.71 -3.89
C LEU A 237 -6.31 -2.29 -4.54
N LEU A 238 -6.39 -2.22 -5.86
CA LEU A 238 -7.46 -2.81 -6.65
C LEU A 238 -6.90 -3.98 -7.46
N LEU A 239 -7.56 -5.13 -7.42
CA LEU A 239 -7.16 -6.34 -8.13
C LEU A 239 -8.26 -6.74 -9.11
N PHE A 240 -7.94 -6.79 -10.40
CA PHE A 240 -8.87 -7.14 -11.47
C PHE A 240 -8.77 -8.64 -11.73
N LYS A 241 -9.61 -9.44 -11.05
CA LYS A 241 -9.48 -10.91 -11.02
C LYS A 241 -9.44 -11.56 -12.40
N ASP A 242 -10.19 -10.99 -13.34
CA ASP A 242 -10.41 -11.55 -14.67
C ASP A 242 -9.55 -10.87 -15.75
N VAL A 243 -8.69 -9.91 -15.37
CA VAL A 243 -7.84 -9.16 -16.31
C VAL A 243 -6.39 -9.60 -16.16
N GLN A 244 -5.91 -10.31 -17.18
CA GLN A 244 -4.50 -10.68 -17.33
C GLN A 244 -3.83 -9.75 -18.34
N VAL A 245 -2.64 -9.27 -17.98
CA VAL A 245 -1.81 -8.37 -18.79
C VAL A 245 -0.50 -9.06 -19.14
N GLY A 246 -0.22 -9.19 -20.43
CA GLY A 246 1.01 -9.74 -20.97
C GLY A 246 2.18 -8.75 -20.90
N ASP A 247 3.21 -8.99 -21.70
CA ASP A 247 4.46 -8.21 -21.69
C ASP A 247 4.26 -6.76 -22.13
N GLU A 248 3.13 -6.41 -22.69
CA GLU A 248 2.74 -5.05 -23.01
C GLU A 248 2.84 -4.06 -21.83
N LEU A 249 2.45 -4.48 -20.61
CA LEU A 249 2.54 -3.63 -19.43
C LEU A 249 3.97 -3.72 -18.90
N GLN A 250 4.76 -2.70 -19.23
CA GLN A 250 6.17 -2.60 -18.84
C GLN A 250 6.31 -2.00 -17.44
N GLN A 251 7.15 -2.62 -16.61
CA GLN A 251 7.47 -2.08 -15.29
C GLN A 251 8.32 -0.83 -15.45
N LYS A 252 7.92 0.24 -14.77
CA LYS A 252 8.71 1.48 -14.67
C LYS A 252 9.17 1.64 -13.24
N ASP A 253 10.47 1.77 -13.06
CA ASP A 253 11.02 2.09 -11.74
C ASP A 253 10.54 3.48 -11.29
N PRO A 254 10.19 3.65 -10.02
CA PRO A 254 9.83 4.96 -9.50
C PRO A 254 11.06 5.88 -9.55
N PRO A 255 10.90 7.18 -9.83
CA PRO A 255 12.03 8.11 -9.83
C PRO A 255 12.71 8.17 -8.46
N ASP A 256 14.01 7.86 -8.42
CA ASP A 256 14.89 8.11 -7.27
C ASP A 256 15.11 9.63 -7.16
N CYS A 257 14.23 10.28 -6.43
CA CYS A 257 14.19 11.74 -6.24
C CYS A 257 14.97 12.21 -5.00
N VAL A 258 15.48 11.29 -4.17
CA VAL A 258 16.32 11.55 -2.99
C VAL A 258 17.64 10.81 -3.19
N CYS A 259 18.50 11.39 -4.03
CA CYS A 259 19.64 10.69 -4.61
C CYS A 259 20.85 10.55 -3.68
N SER A 260 21.04 11.48 -2.73
CA SER A 260 22.22 11.47 -1.86
C SER A 260 22.03 10.58 -0.62
N GLN A 261 23.13 10.05 -0.09
CA GLN A 261 23.09 9.24 1.13
C GLN A 261 22.68 10.09 2.34
N GLU A 262 23.15 11.33 2.36
CA GLU A 262 22.87 12.32 3.40
C GLU A 262 21.38 12.65 3.44
N ASP A 263 20.75 12.90 2.29
CA ASP A 263 19.32 13.22 2.22
C ASP A 263 18.46 12.00 2.56
N ARG A 264 18.89 10.78 2.21
CA ARG A 264 18.20 9.55 2.63
C ARG A 264 18.27 9.33 4.13
N ILE A 265 19.42 9.59 4.75
CA ILE A 265 19.57 9.57 6.20
C ILE A 265 18.62 10.59 6.81
N GLU A 266 18.70 11.84 6.37
CA GLU A 266 17.84 12.92 6.87
C GLU A 266 16.35 12.61 6.71
N LEU A 267 15.94 12.09 5.56
CA LEU A 267 14.57 11.64 5.29
C LEU A 267 14.09 10.64 6.34
N LEU A 268 14.85 9.57 6.55
CA LEU A 268 14.47 8.52 7.49
C LEU A 268 14.49 9.02 8.93
N GLU A 269 15.39 9.94 9.31
CA GLU A 269 15.37 10.56 10.64
C GLU A 269 14.18 11.48 10.85
N ARG A 270 13.89 12.38 9.90
CA ARG A 270 12.73 13.27 9.96
C ARG A 270 11.44 12.44 10.04
N PHE A 271 11.31 11.39 9.25
CA PHE A 271 10.15 10.51 9.27
C PHE A 271 10.03 9.71 10.59
N ASN A 272 11.11 9.09 11.06
CA ASN A 272 11.01 8.22 12.24
C ASN A 272 10.98 8.98 13.56
N PHE A 273 11.60 10.17 13.65
CA PHE A 273 11.76 10.91 14.91
C PHE A 273 10.91 12.19 14.98
N ARG A 274 10.51 12.76 13.84
CA ARG A 274 9.86 14.08 13.80
C ARG A 274 8.68 14.19 12.82
N TRP A 275 8.04 13.08 12.43
CA TRP A 275 6.96 13.10 11.42
C TRP A 275 5.83 14.13 11.65
N GLN A 276 5.58 14.52 12.90
CA GLN A 276 4.55 15.49 13.29
C GLN A 276 4.84 16.93 12.83
N ASP A 277 6.10 17.26 12.57
CA ASP A 277 6.50 18.59 12.08
C ASP A 277 6.33 18.74 10.56
N TRP A 278 5.98 17.65 9.87
CA TRP A 278 5.77 17.56 8.42
C TRP A 278 7.04 17.69 7.55
N SER A 279 8.19 18.02 8.13
CA SER A 279 9.42 18.37 7.41
C SER A 279 9.99 17.26 6.52
N TYR A 280 9.68 15.99 6.80
CA TYR A 280 10.10 14.88 5.93
C TYR A 280 9.38 14.91 4.58
N ARG A 281 8.22 15.55 4.49
CA ARG A 281 7.41 15.61 3.27
C ARG A 281 7.99 16.59 2.24
N ASP A 282 8.79 17.54 2.69
CA ASP A 282 9.47 18.55 1.88
C ASP A 282 10.95 18.21 1.64
N ILE A 283 11.33 16.92 1.70
CA ILE A 283 12.71 16.49 1.39
C ILE A 283 13.09 16.78 -0.07
N VAL A 284 12.09 16.88 -0.95
CA VAL A 284 12.21 17.31 -2.34
C VAL A 284 11.27 18.49 -2.59
N PRO A 285 11.53 19.35 -3.59
CA PRO A 285 10.57 20.36 -4.02
C PRO A 285 9.21 19.74 -4.37
N THR A 286 8.12 20.37 -3.92
CA THR A 286 6.76 19.84 -4.08
C THR A 286 5.88 20.82 -4.86
N GLU A 287 5.05 20.30 -5.76
CA GLU A 287 4.08 21.10 -6.53
C GLU A 287 2.89 21.54 -5.68
N GLU A 288 2.52 20.72 -4.69
CA GLU A 288 1.38 20.90 -3.82
C GLU A 288 1.68 20.33 -2.43
N SER A 289 1.14 20.95 -1.39
CA SER A 289 1.24 20.51 0.01
C SER A 289 -0.12 20.56 0.68
N TYR A 290 -0.29 19.89 1.83
CA TYR A 290 -1.57 19.94 2.55
C TYR A 290 -1.88 21.36 3.04
N SER A 291 -3.13 21.78 2.86
CA SER A 291 -3.62 23.07 3.36
C SER A 291 -3.54 23.13 4.89
N PRO A 292 -3.54 24.32 5.52
CA PRO A 292 -3.57 24.44 6.97
C PRO A 292 -4.71 23.65 7.61
N GLN A 293 -5.90 23.68 6.99
CA GLN A 293 -7.08 22.93 7.44
C GLN A 293 -6.85 21.41 7.33
N GLN A 294 -6.31 20.92 6.21
CA GLN A 294 -5.98 19.52 6.03
C GLN A 294 -4.92 19.04 7.05
N ARG A 295 -3.92 19.87 7.34
CA ARG A 295 -2.91 19.58 8.38
C ARG A 295 -3.54 19.54 9.77
N GLU A 296 -4.44 20.46 10.10
CA GLU A 296 -5.19 20.43 11.37
C GLU A 296 -5.99 19.13 11.52
N TYR A 297 -6.69 18.70 10.47
CA TYR A 297 -7.39 17.41 10.44
C TYR A 297 -6.45 16.23 10.72
N PHE A 298 -5.31 16.18 10.03
CA PHE A 298 -4.32 15.12 10.18
C PHE A 298 -3.35 15.31 11.35
N LEU A 299 -3.47 16.35 12.15
CA LEU A 299 -2.86 16.40 13.49
C LEU A 299 -3.86 15.94 14.57
N THR A 300 -5.15 16.12 14.30
CA THR A 300 -6.23 15.77 15.24
C THR A 300 -6.42 14.26 15.33
N ALA A 301 -6.28 13.72 16.54
CA ALA A 301 -6.38 12.29 16.80
C ALA A 301 -7.73 11.73 16.29
N PRO A 302 -7.80 10.50 15.74
CA PRO A 302 -9.05 9.96 15.18
C PRO A 302 -10.27 10.07 16.10
N GLY A 303 -10.11 9.81 17.40
CA GLY A 303 -11.19 9.96 18.40
C GLY A 303 -11.66 11.40 18.66
N GLN A 304 -10.87 12.40 18.26
CA GLN A 304 -11.18 13.83 18.39
C GLN A 304 -11.67 14.46 17.08
N ARG A 305 -11.52 13.78 15.94
CA ARG A 305 -11.94 14.30 14.63
C ARG A 305 -13.43 14.61 14.59
N GLY A 306 -14.27 13.84 15.27
CA GLY A 306 -15.70 14.14 15.38
C GLY A 306 -15.98 15.49 16.04
N ALA A 307 -15.20 15.90 17.05
CA ALA A 307 -15.34 17.22 17.67
C ALA A 307 -14.84 18.33 16.75
N LEU A 308 -13.69 18.13 16.09
CA LEU A 308 -13.14 19.06 15.10
C LEU A 308 -14.14 19.31 13.95
N LEU A 309 -14.73 18.25 13.41
CA LEU A 309 -15.68 18.37 12.31
C LEU A 309 -16.98 19.08 12.73
N ARG A 310 -17.41 18.98 13.99
CA ARG A 310 -18.50 19.80 14.53
C ARG A 310 -18.11 21.27 14.62
N GLN A 311 -16.90 21.56 15.11
CA GLN A 311 -16.36 22.92 15.17
C GLN A 311 -16.30 23.57 13.77
N TRP A 312 -15.99 22.77 12.74
CA TRP A 312 -16.01 23.22 11.35
C TRP A 312 -17.40 23.27 10.71
N GLY A 313 -18.45 22.86 11.41
CA GLY A 313 -19.84 22.87 10.92
C GLY A 313 -20.22 21.73 9.98
N TYR A 314 -19.42 20.66 9.91
CA TYR A 314 -19.70 19.49 9.05
C TYR A 314 -20.53 18.39 9.73
N LEU A 315 -20.61 18.39 11.06
CA LEU A 315 -21.39 17.42 11.84
C LEU A 315 -22.35 18.16 12.78
N THR A 316 -23.52 17.57 13.05
CA THR A 316 -24.53 18.13 13.96
C THR A 316 -24.59 17.35 15.28
N ASP A 317 -25.24 17.93 16.30
CA ASP A 317 -25.42 17.24 17.59
C ASP A 317 -26.34 16.02 17.49
N ALA A 318 -27.25 15.97 16.50
CA ALA A 318 -28.14 14.83 16.24
C ALA A 318 -27.38 13.56 15.82
N ASP A 319 -26.19 13.70 15.22
CA ASP A 319 -25.31 12.58 14.87
C ASP A 319 -24.75 11.86 16.11
N THR A 320 -24.86 12.48 17.29
CA THR A 320 -24.41 11.98 18.59
C THR A 320 -25.39 10.96 19.21
N GLU A 321 -26.69 11.05 18.92
CA GLU A 321 -27.66 10.08 19.44
C GLU A 321 -27.47 8.70 18.80
N LYS A 322 -27.07 8.65 17.52
CA LYS A 322 -26.60 7.43 16.85
C LYS A 322 -25.25 6.94 17.40
N GLN A 323 -24.34 7.84 17.82
CA GLN A 323 -23.06 7.49 18.45
C GLN A 323 -23.24 6.82 19.83
N SER A 324 -24.16 7.33 20.66
CA SER A 324 -24.39 6.81 22.02
C SER A 324 -25.22 5.52 22.05
N SER A 325 -26.20 5.38 21.16
CA SER A 325 -27.05 4.20 21.06
C SER A 325 -26.32 2.98 20.47
N THR A 326 -25.41 3.19 19.53
CA THR A 326 -24.58 2.10 18.95
C THR A 326 -23.55 1.59 19.96
N ASN A 327 -22.90 2.49 20.71
CA ASN A 327 -21.97 2.09 21.78
C ASN A 327 -22.66 1.35 22.94
N LYS A 328 -23.92 1.68 23.26
CA LYS A 328 -24.72 0.95 24.28
C LYS A 328 -25.17 -0.44 23.84
N ARG A 329 -25.22 -0.72 22.53
CA ARG A 329 -25.53 -2.06 22.00
C ARG A 329 -24.34 -3.01 22.11
N PHE A 330 -23.13 -2.52 21.81
CA PHE A 330 -21.91 -3.34 21.88
C PHE A 330 -21.47 -3.70 23.30
N THR A 331 -21.88 -2.96 24.33
CA THR A 331 -21.55 -3.28 25.73
C THR A 331 -22.50 -4.30 26.38
N LYS A 332 -23.57 -4.72 25.71
CA LYS A 332 -24.55 -5.68 26.26
C LYS A 332 -24.35 -7.14 25.83
N ASP A 333 -23.49 -7.41 24.86
CA ASP A 333 -23.34 -8.76 24.27
C ASP A 333 -21.96 -9.40 24.54
N VAL A 334 -21.43 -9.25 25.77
CA VAL A 334 -20.32 -10.08 26.26
C VAL A 334 -20.87 -10.99 27.37
N PRO A 335 -21.18 -12.27 27.09
CA PRO A 335 -21.51 -13.23 28.13
C PRO A 335 -20.26 -13.53 28.96
N CYS A 336 -20.44 -13.56 30.29
CA CYS A 336 -19.43 -13.99 31.27
C CYS A 336 -18.91 -15.42 31.02
#